data_AF-R5ZUD1-F1
#
_entry.id   AF-R5ZUD1-F1
#
_cell.length_a   1.000
_cell.length_b   1.000
_cell.length_c   1.000
_cell.angle_alpha   90.00
_cell.angle_beta   90.00
_cell.angle_gamma   90.00
#
_symmetry.space_group_name_H-M   'P 1'
#
loop_
_entity.id
_entity.type
_entity.pdbx_description
1 polymer ?
#
loop_
_entity_poly.entity_id
_entity_poly.type
_entity_poly.pdbx_seq_one_letter_code
_entity_poly.pdbx_strand_id
1 'polypeptide(L)'
;MSKIAQTISAVLIILFTFCTNMQAGNRKSETVYAFAYGTCFNDSIIYLSTVEKLDSANIDPKTKFLTDRKFYANNFKYFLDNQYKGIHTCAIFFNKSKEKLEKTYIKLRRNTNKDKHSTLVEIPLSTFSLSKIQ
;
A
#
# COMPACT_ATOMS: atom_id res chain seq x y z
N MET A 1 -5.09 12.83 58.57
CA MET A 1 -4.53 12.91 57.20
C MET A 1 -5.38 12.13 56.18
N SER A 2 -6.71 12.09 56.31
CA SER A 2 -7.52 11.08 55.60
C SER A 2 -8.32 11.62 54.40
N LYS A 3 -8.95 12.80 54.46
CA LYS A 3 -9.92 13.20 53.42
C LYS A 3 -9.29 13.86 52.17
N ILE A 4 -8.23 14.66 52.35
CA ILE A 4 -7.56 15.38 51.25
C ILE A 4 -6.72 14.42 50.39
N ALA A 5 -6.05 13.43 51.01
CA ALA A 5 -5.33 12.40 50.28
C ALA A 5 -6.30 11.48 49.50
N GLN A 6 -7.48 11.20 50.06
CA GLN A 6 -8.54 10.45 49.37
C GLN A 6 -9.13 11.21 48.19
N THR A 7 -9.36 12.53 48.31
CA THR A 7 -9.88 13.34 47.19
C THR A 7 -8.86 13.53 46.07
N ILE A 8 -7.57 13.69 46.39
CA ILE A 8 -6.50 13.78 45.38
C ILE A 8 -6.37 12.44 44.62
N SER A 9 -6.44 11.31 45.33
CA SER A 9 -6.43 9.98 44.72
C SER A 9 -7.66 9.74 43.82
N ALA A 10 -8.85 10.17 44.27
CA ALA A 10 -10.08 10.02 43.49
C ALA A 10 -10.09 10.84 42.19
N VAL A 11 -9.50 12.05 42.18
CA VAL A 11 -9.42 12.90 40.98
C VAL A 11 -8.45 12.32 39.93
N LEU A 12 -7.36 11.69 40.37
CA LEU A 12 -6.40 11.01 39.48
C LEU A 12 -7.01 9.80 38.76
N ILE A 13 -7.91 9.06 39.41
CA ILE A 13 -8.58 7.89 38.83
C ILE A 13 -9.62 8.31 37.77
N ILE A 14 -10.33 9.41 38.00
CA ILE A 14 -11.32 9.94 37.05
C ILE A 14 -10.65 10.46 35.77
N LEU A 15 -9.44 11.04 35.88
CA LEU A 15 -8.67 11.53 34.73
C LEU A 15 -8.15 10.40 33.81
N PHE A 16 -7.90 9.21 34.37
CA PHE A 16 -7.51 8.03 33.59
C PHE A 16 -8.68 7.39 32.80
N THR A 17 -9.93 7.70 33.16
CA THR A 17 -11.10 7.02 32.59
C THR A 17 -11.60 7.66 31.28
N PHE A 18 -11.05 8.82 30.86
CA PHE A 18 -11.50 9.54 29.65
C PHE A 18 -10.70 9.25 28.37
N CYS A 19 -9.65 8.42 28.42
CA CYS A 19 -8.75 8.23 27.27
C CYS A 19 -8.99 6.95 26.43
N THR A 20 -10.01 6.14 26.70
CA THR A 20 -10.20 4.85 26.01
C THR A 20 -11.44 4.80 25.10
N ASN A 21 -11.58 5.79 24.20
CA ASN A 21 -12.45 5.66 23.04
C ASN A 21 -11.65 5.54 21.74
N MET A 22 -10.63 4.67 21.73
CA MET A 22 -10.13 4.12 20.47
C MET A 22 -11.12 3.04 20.01
N GLN A 23 -12.16 3.48 19.29
CA GLN A 23 -12.97 2.57 18.48
C GLN A 23 -12.05 1.97 17.40
N ALA A 24 -11.52 0.79 17.68
CA ALA A 24 -10.97 -0.09 16.66
C ALA A 24 -12.14 -0.57 15.78
N GLY A 25 -12.58 0.31 14.87
CA GLY A 25 -13.63 -0.01 13.92
C GLY A 25 -13.26 -1.27 13.17
N ASN A 26 -14.17 -2.26 13.17
CA ASN A 26 -14.07 -3.50 12.42
C ASN A 26 -13.62 -3.19 10.99
N ARG A 27 -12.32 -3.35 10.72
CA ARG A 27 -11.75 -3.11 9.39
C ARG A 27 -12.19 -4.29 8.54
N LYS A 28 -13.28 -4.11 7.79
CA LYS A 28 -13.74 -5.11 6.83
C LYS A 28 -12.63 -5.29 5.81
N SER A 29 -12.04 -6.48 5.82
CA SER A 29 -11.13 -6.91 4.79
C SER A 29 -11.92 -7.00 3.48
N GLU A 30 -11.44 -6.33 2.44
CA GLU A 30 -12.09 -6.31 1.14
C GLU A 30 -11.17 -6.91 0.08
N THR A 31 -11.78 -7.61 -0.87
CA THR A 31 -11.08 -8.03 -2.08
C THR A 31 -10.82 -6.83 -2.98
N VAL A 32 -9.55 -6.60 -3.32
CA VAL A 32 -9.15 -5.61 -4.33
C VAL A 32 -8.21 -6.24 -5.34
N TYR A 33 -8.05 -5.57 -6.47
CA TYR A 33 -7.03 -5.90 -7.45
C TYR A 33 -5.94 -4.84 -7.37
N ALA A 34 -4.68 -5.22 -7.54
CA ALA A 34 -3.57 -4.28 -7.52
C ALA A 34 -2.44 -4.69 -8.48
N PHE A 35 -1.67 -3.71 -8.94
CA PHE A 35 -0.36 -3.92 -9.56
C PHE A 35 0.62 -2.85 -9.07
N ALA A 36 1.90 -3.19 -9.09
CA ALA A 36 2.99 -2.28 -8.77
C ALA A 36 3.57 -1.65 -10.03
N TYR A 37 3.93 -0.38 -9.90
CA TYR A 37 4.67 0.42 -10.86
C TYR A 37 6.00 0.79 -10.25
N GLY A 38 7.08 0.69 -11.02
CA GLY A 38 8.42 1.09 -10.62
C GLY A 38 9.15 1.80 -11.76
N THR A 39 10.02 2.73 -11.41
CA THR A 39 10.90 3.43 -12.36
C THR A 39 12.14 3.93 -11.62
N CYS A 40 13.29 4.02 -12.28
CA CYS A 40 14.44 4.75 -11.75
C CYS A 40 14.52 6.12 -12.43
N PHE A 41 15.02 7.15 -11.75
CA PHE A 41 15.28 8.44 -12.42
C PHE A 41 16.48 8.39 -13.37
N ASN A 42 17.32 7.38 -13.19
CA ASN A 42 18.58 7.22 -13.92
C ASN A 42 18.47 6.23 -15.08
N ASP A 43 17.37 5.47 -15.14
CA ASP A 43 17.02 4.62 -16.26
C ASP A 43 15.70 5.10 -16.85
N SER A 44 15.50 4.97 -18.16
CA SER A 44 14.19 5.25 -18.76
C SER A 44 13.34 3.98 -18.76
N ILE A 45 13.42 3.18 -17.68
CA ILE A 45 12.74 1.90 -17.59
C ILE A 45 11.52 2.03 -16.68
N ILE A 46 10.41 1.50 -17.17
CA ILE A 46 9.16 1.36 -16.43
C ILE A 46 8.92 -0.12 -16.17
N TYR A 47 8.84 -0.48 -14.89
CA TYR A 47 8.58 -1.82 -14.42
C TYR A 47 7.13 -1.95 -13.99
N LEU A 48 6.40 -2.92 -14.53
CA LEU A 48 5.01 -3.20 -14.14
C LEU A 48 4.88 -4.62 -13.60
N SER A 49 4.38 -4.80 -12.38
CA SER A 49 4.00 -6.13 -11.91
C SER A 49 2.73 -6.61 -12.61
N THR A 50 2.53 -7.92 -12.61
CA THR A 50 1.24 -8.51 -12.99
C THR A 50 0.11 -7.99 -12.08
N VAL A 51 -1.10 -7.85 -12.64
CA VAL A 51 -2.31 -7.55 -11.86
C VAL A 51 -2.66 -8.73 -10.97
N GLU A 52 -2.66 -8.51 -9.67
CA GLU A 52 -2.92 -9.53 -8.64
C GLU A 52 -4.21 -9.24 -7.88
N LYS A 53 -4.91 -10.29 -7.45
CA LYS A 53 -6.06 -10.21 -6.55
C LYS A 53 -5.55 -10.27 -5.10
N LEU A 54 -5.93 -9.30 -4.29
CA LEU A 54 -5.64 -9.23 -2.86
C LEU A 54 -6.94 -9.48 -2.10
N ASP A 55 -7.08 -10.66 -1.50
CA ASP A 55 -8.32 -11.06 -0.83
C ASP A 55 -8.54 -10.38 0.52
N SER A 56 -7.44 -10.02 1.20
CA SER A 56 -7.47 -9.47 2.55
C SER A 56 -6.96 -8.03 2.65
N ALA A 57 -7.36 -7.16 1.71
CA ALA A 57 -6.88 -5.79 1.69
C ALA A 57 -7.69 -4.88 2.62
N ASN A 58 -6.99 -3.98 3.31
CA ASN A 58 -7.61 -3.00 4.19
C ASN A 58 -7.72 -1.66 3.47
N ILE A 59 -8.95 -1.16 3.31
CA ILE A 59 -9.24 0.14 2.71
C ILE A 59 -9.68 1.10 3.79
N ASP A 60 -9.00 2.24 3.89
CA ASP A 60 -9.41 3.30 4.80
C ASP A 60 -10.79 3.84 4.40
N PRO A 61 -11.79 3.79 5.29
CA PRO A 61 -13.17 4.11 4.94
C PRO A 61 -13.38 5.59 4.61
N LYS A 62 -12.52 6.48 5.12
CA LYS A 62 -12.62 7.94 4.93
C LYS A 62 -11.96 8.37 3.63
N THR A 63 -10.71 7.95 3.43
CA THR A 63 -9.87 8.35 2.30
C THR A 63 -9.98 7.43 1.08
N LYS A 64 -10.58 6.24 1.27
CA LYS A 64 -10.69 5.18 0.26
C LYS A 64 -9.34 4.65 -0.25
N PHE A 65 -8.25 4.92 0.47
CA PHE A 65 -6.93 4.40 0.12
C PHE A 65 -6.68 3.01 0.68
N LEU A 66 -5.87 2.24 -0.04
CA LEU A 66 -5.24 1.03 0.47
C LEU A 66 -4.30 1.40 1.63
N THR A 67 -4.57 0.84 2.81
CA THR A 67 -3.82 1.13 4.04
C THR A 67 -2.37 0.67 3.91
N ASP A 68 -2.14 -0.54 3.39
CA ASP A 68 -0.82 -1.14 3.28
C ASP A 68 -0.07 -0.77 2.00
N ARG A 69 -0.51 0.29 1.29
CA ARG A 69 0.11 0.73 0.03
C ARG A 69 1.61 0.99 0.14
N LYS A 70 2.06 1.52 1.28
CA LYS A 70 3.47 1.82 1.54
C LYS A 70 4.28 0.53 1.69
N PHE A 71 3.72 -0.47 2.35
CA PHE A 71 4.35 -1.78 2.50
C PHE A 71 4.54 -2.45 1.13
N TYR A 72 3.48 -2.52 0.32
CA TYR A 72 3.55 -3.06 -1.03
C TYR A 72 4.55 -2.31 -1.93
N ALA A 73 4.54 -0.98 -1.92
CA ALA A 73 5.48 -0.17 -2.69
C ALA A 73 6.94 -0.41 -2.26
N ASN A 74 7.18 -0.54 -0.95
CA ASN A 74 8.50 -0.81 -0.41
C ASN A 74 9.01 -2.21 -0.77
N ASN A 75 8.14 -3.23 -0.74
CA ASN A 75 8.52 -4.60 -1.14
C ASN A 75 8.92 -4.63 -2.62
N PHE A 76 8.14 -3.98 -3.48
CA PHE A 76 8.48 -3.89 -4.90
C PHE A 76 9.76 -3.10 -5.14
N LYS A 77 9.97 -2.01 -4.39
CA LYS A 77 11.21 -1.25 -4.42
C LYS A 77 12.41 -2.12 -4.04
N TYR A 78 12.34 -2.86 -2.94
CA TYR A 78 13.43 -3.73 -2.50
C TYR A 78 13.75 -4.81 -3.54
N PHE A 79 12.71 -5.43 -4.13
CA PHE A 79 12.87 -6.37 -5.23
C PHE A 79 13.62 -5.73 -6.42
N LEU A 80 13.20 -4.55 -6.87
CA LEU A 80 13.80 -3.88 -8.01
C LEU A 80 15.23 -3.39 -7.73
N ASP A 81 15.47 -2.77 -6.57
CA ASP A 81 16.79 -2.27 -6.18
C ASP A 81 17.82 -3.41 -6.13
N ASN A 82 17.43 -4.59 -5.66
CA ASN A 82 18.30 -5.77 -5.62
C ASN A 82 18.51 -6.41 -6.98
N GLN A 83 17.45 -6.55 -7.79
CA GLN A 83 17.51 -7.26 -9.07
C GLN A 83 18.16 -6.42 -10.18
N TYR A 84 17.83 -5.13 -10.23
CA TYR A 84 18.18 -4.24 -11.36
C TYR A 84 19.20 -3.17 -10.99
N LYS A 85 19.68 -3.13 -9.73
CA LYS A 85 20.68 -2.18 -9.21
C LYS A 85 20.31 -0.73 -9.51
N GLY A 86 19.67 -0.06 -8.56
CA GLY A 86 19.33 1.35 -8.70
C GLY A 86 18.50 1.83 -7.52
N ILE A 87 18.16 3.11 -7.54
CA ILE A 87 17.19 3.68 -6.58
C ILE A 87 15.87 3.82 -7.31
N HIS A 88 14.99 2.84 -7.15
CA HIS A 88 13.68 2.86 -7.79
C HIS A 88 12.67 3.65 -6.97
N THR A 89 11.77 4.35 -7.65
CA THR A 89 10.57 4.95 -7.11
C THR A 89 9.39 4.09 -7.50
N CYS A 90 8.60 3.65 -6.51
CA CYS A 90 7.53 2.69 -6.71
C CYS A 90 6.17 3.22 -6.24
N ALA A 91 5.11 2.81 -6.92
CA ALA A 91 3.73 3.14 -6.59
C ALA A 91 2.82 1.92 -6.79
N ILE A 92 1.71 1.88 -6.07
CA ILE A 92 0.72 0.81 -6.19
C ILE A 92 -0.57 1.39 -6.77
N PHE A 93 -1.02 0.78 -7.86
CA PHE A 93 -2.32 1.03 -8.43
C PHE A 93 -3.27 -0.06 -7.97
N PHE A 94 -4.44 0.31 -7.46
CA PHE A 94 -5.44 -0.65 -7.01
C PHE A 94 -6.86 -0.23 -7.39
N ASN A 95 -7.75 -1.21 -7.49
CA ASN A 95 -9.19 -0.97 -7.68
C ASN A 95 -9.99 -2.16 -7.16
N LYS A 96 -11.22 -1.91 -6.69
CA LYS A 96 -12.17 -2.99 -6.35
C LYS A 96 -12.64 -3.75 -7.60
N SER A 97 -12.72 -3.07 -8.74
CA SER A 97 -13.09 -3.66 -10.03
C SER A 97 -11.83 -4.04 -10.82
N LYS A 98 -11.69 -5.34 -11.11
CA LYS A 98 -10.61 -5.85 -11.97
C LYS A 98 -10.60 -5.12 -13.32
N GLU A 99 -11.76 -4.99 -13.97
CA GLU A 99 -11.87 -4.35 -15.28
C GLU A 99 -11.35 -2.90 -15.29
N LYS A 100 -11.68 -2.12 -14.26
CA LYS A 100 -11.19 -0.73 -14.15
C LYS A 100 -9.67 -0.67 -13.98
N LEU A 101 -9.12 -1.61 -13.21
CA LEU A 101 -7.67 -1.69 -13.00
C LEU A 101 -6.95 -2.13 -14.28
N GLU A 102 -7.46 -3.15 -14.96
CA GLU A 102 -6.92 -3.67 -16.23
C GLU A 102 -6.92 -2.59 -17.31
N LYS A 103 -7.99 -1.78 -17.42
CA LYS A 103 -8.01 -0.62 -18.33
C LYS A 103 -6.89 0.37 -18.01
N THR A 104 -6.64 0.62 -16.73
CA THR A 104 -5.55 1.51 -16.29
C THR A 104 -4.18 0.92 -16.63
N TYR A 105 -3.99 -0.38 -16.35
CA TYR A 105 -2.78 -1.12 -16.69
C TYR A 105 -2.47 -1.07 -18.19
N ILE A 106 -3.45 -1.42 -19.02
CA ILE A 106 -3.34 -1.40 -20.48
C ILE A 106 -3.06 0.01 -21.00
N LYS A 107 -3.71 1.04 -20.44
CA LYS A 107 -3.46 2.44 -20.82
C LYS A 107 -2.02 2.83 -20.53
N LEU A 108 -1.50 2.48 -19.36
CA LEU A 108 -0.13 2.79 -18.96
C LEU A 108 0.87 2.05 -19.85
N ARG A 109 0.69 0.74 -20.06
CA ARG A 109 1.45 -0.08 -21.00
C ARG A 109 1.50 0.51 -22.41
N ARG A 110 0.36 0.94 -22.96
CA ARG A 110 0.28 1.57 -24.28
C ARG A 110 1.00 2.91 -24.32
N ASN A 111 0.91 3.71 -23.26
CA ASN A 111 1.57 5.01 -23.21
C ASN A 111 3.09 4.84 -23.14
N THR A 112 3.59 3.93 -22.30
CA THR A 112 5.02 3.61 -22.23
C THR A 112 5.56 3.12 -23.56
N ASN A 113 4.86 2.20 -24.24
CA ASN A 113 5.29 1.69 -25.54
C ASN A 113 5.23 2.73 -26.68
N LYS A 114 4.45 3.80 -26.52
CA LYS A 114 4.40 4.90 -27.49
C LYS A 114 5.55 5.89 -27.32
N ASP A 115 6.08 5.99 -26.10
CA ASP A 115 7.23 6.82 -25.81
C ASP A 115 8.50 6.13 -26.34
N LYS A 116 9.25 6.82 -27.19
CA LYS A 116 10.50 6.30 -27.78
C LYS A 116 11.66 6.30 -26.79
N HIS A 117 11.53 7.04 -25.69
CA HIS A 117 12.57 7.18 -24.69
C HIS A 117 12.42 6.19 -23.55
N SER A 118 11.25 5.57 -23.39
CA SER A 118 10.97 4.65 -22.29
C SER A 118 10.95 3.19 -22.73
N THR A 119 11.48 2.30 -21.88
CA THR A 119 11.42 0.85 -22.06
C THR A 119 10.45 0.25 -21.04
N LEU A 120 9.55 -0.60 -21.49
CA LEU A 120 8.63 -1.32 -20.61
C LEU A 120 9.21 -2.70 -20.24
N VAL A 121 9.21 -3.01 -18.94
CA VAL A 121 9.53 -4.34 -18.40
C VAL A 121 8.35 -4.84 -17.56
N GLU A 122 7.77 -5.97 -17.96
CA GLU A 122 6.67 -6.61 -17.22
C GLU A 122 7.23 -7.68 -16.28
N ILE A 123 6.96 -7.55 -14.98
CA ILE A 123 7.40 -8.48 -13.93
C ILE A 123 6.29 -9.53 -13.71
N PRO A 124 6.55 -10.81 -14.02
CA PRO A 124 5.55 -11.86 -13.90
C PRO A 124 5.30 -12.23 -12.44
N LEU A 125 4.10 -12.77 -12.17
CA LEU A 125 3.68 -13.21 -10.84
C LEU A 125 4.61 -14.30 -10.24
N SER A 126 5.29 -15.08 -11.09
CA SER A 126 6.28 -16.08 -10.65
C SER A 126 7.51 -15.46 -10.01
N THR A 127 7.85 -14.23 -10.39
CA THR A 127 9.06 -13.53 -9.93
C THR A 127 8.76 -12.61 -8.74
N PHE A 128 7.61 -11.93 -8.76
CA PHE A 128 7.21 -11.02 -7.70
C PHE A 128 5.69 -11.11 -7.48
N SER A 129 5.28 -11.12 -6.21
CA SER A 129 3.88 -11.12 -5.81
C SER A 129 3.66 -10.15 -4.66
N LEU A 130 2.57 -9.38 -4.74
CA LEU A 130 2.20 -8.38 -3.74
C LEU A 130 1.74 -9.03 -2.43
N SER A 131 1.13 -10.22 -2.50
CA SER A 131 0.65 -10.93 -1.31
C SER A 131 1.76 -11.64 -0.52
N LYS A 132 2.95 -11.84 -1.11
CA LYS A 132 4.07 -12.48 -0.43
C LYS A 132 4.90 -11.45 0.34
N ILE A 133 5.20 -11.78 1.58
CA ILE A 133 6.20 -11.06 2.38
C ILE A 133 7.56 -11.62 1.94
N GLN A 134 8.44 -10.73 1.49
CA GLN A 134 9.77 -11.07 0.98
C GLN A 134 10.81 -10.99 2.09
#